data_AF-A0AAE7B531-F1
#
_entry.id   AF-A0AAE7B531-F1
#
_cell.length_a   1.000
_cell.length_b   1.000
_cell.length_c   1.000
_cell.angle_alpha   90.00
_cell.angle_beta   90.00
_cell.angle_gamma   90.00
#
_symmetry.space_group_name_H-M   'P 1'
#
loop_
_entity.id
_entity.type
_entity.pdbx_description
1 polymer ?
#
loop_
_entity_poly.entity_id
_entity_poly.type
_entity_poly.pdbx_seq_one_letter_code
_entity_poly.pdbx_strand_id
1 'polypeptide(L)' 'MSKNAKGTIFRIILIFLSLITFWFLILSTSYFVVSILFNLDFNLKICIVLFLCFIIFRMFCPKNVFRLN' A
#
# COMPACT_ATOMS: atom_id res chain seq x y z
N MET A 1 -4.31 15.90 29.44
CA MET A 1 -4.99 15.41 28.23
C MET A 1 -5.24 13.91 28.39
N SER A 2 -6.51 13.49 28.43
CA SER A 2 -7.00 12.21 28.99
C SER A 2 -6.31 10.96 28.41
N LYS A 3 -6.06 9.94 29.27
CA LYS A 3 -5.48 8.62 28.93
C LYS A 3 -6.16 7.94 27.73
N ASN A 4 -7.41 8.31 27.43
CA ASN A 4 -8.17 7.82 26.28
C ASN A 4 -7.60 8.26 24.92
N ALA A 5 -7.00 9.45 24.82
CA ALA A 5 -6.48 9.97 23.55
C ALA A 5 -5.28 9.15 23.03
N LYS A 6 -4.40 8.69 23.94
CA LYS A 6 -3.24 7.86 23.58
C LYS A 6 -3.66 6.50 23.00
N GLY A 7 -4.70 5.88 23.57
CA GLY A 7 -5.25 4.61 23.08
C GLY A 7 -5.88 4.74 21.69
N THR A 8 -6.59 5.83 21.43
CA THR A 8 -7.18 6.11 20.10
C THR A 8 -6.11 6.33 19.03
N ILE A 9 -5.07 7.12 19.33
CA ILE A 9 -3.95 7.35 18.40
C ILE A 9 -3.26 6.04 18.05
N PHE A 10 -2.99 5.19 19.05
CA PHE A 10 -2.37 3.88 18.82
C PHE A 10 -3.22 3.00 17.89
N ARG A 11 -4.54 2.95 18.09
CA ARG A 11 -5.44 2.18 17.22
C ARG A 11 -5.43 2.68 15.77
N ILE A 12 -5.47 4.00 15.58
CA ILE A 12 -5.43 4.61 14.24
C ILE A 12 -4.13 4.23 13.51
N ILE A 13 -2.98 4.34 14.20
CA ILE A 13 -1.68 3.97 13.64
C ILE A 13 -1.68 2.48 13.25
N LEU A 14 -2.23 1.61 14.12
CA LEU A 14 -2.24 0.17 13.89
C LEU A 14 -3.13 -0.21 12.68
N ILE A 15 -4.29 0.45 12.53
CA ILE A 15 -5.16 0.30 11.36
C ILE A 15 -4.44 0.75 10.10
N PHE A 16 -3.77 1.90 10.14
CA PHE A 16 -3.06 2.45 8.99
C PHE A 16 -1.88 1.54 8.57
N LEU A 17 -1.11 1.05 9.55
CA LEU A 17 -0.01 0.12 9.33
C LEU A 17 -0.50 -1.21 8.76
N SER A 18 -1.61 -1.74 9.28
CA SER A 18 -2.23 -2.96 8.76
C SER A 18 -2.66 -2.78 7.31
N LEU A 19 -3.27 -1.65 6.97
CA LEU A 19 -3.70 -1.34 5.61
C LEU A 19 -2.51 -1.27 4.65
N ILE A 20 -1.43 -0.55 5.02
CA ILE A 20 -0.21 -0.45 4.22
C ILE A 20 0.41 -1.83 3.98
N THR A 21 0.55 -2.62 5.06
CA THR A 21 1.14 -3.96 4.99
C THR A 21 0.30 -4.89 4.11
N PHE A 22 -1.03 -4.80 4.20
CA PHE A 22 -1.94 -5.58 3.38
C PHE A 22 -1.75 -5.29 1.88
N TRP A 23 -1.68 -4.01 1.50
CA TRP A 23 -1.42 -3.62 0.11
C TRP A 23 -0.04 -4.05 -0.37
N PHE A 24 0.98 -3.93 0.48
CA PHE A 24 2.33 -4.39 0.17
C PHE A 24 2.36 -5.90 -0.11
N LEU A 25 1.67 -6.70 0.72
CA LEU A 25 1.57 -8.16 0.54
C LEU A 25 0.90 -8.53 -0.79
N ILE A 26 -0.22 -7.88 -1.13
CA ILE A 26 -0.91 -8.12 -2.41
C ILE A 26 0.03 -7.81 -3.58
N LEU A 27 0.69 -6.65 -3.55
CA LEU A 27 1.56 -6.21 -4.63
C LEU A 27 2.77 -7.14 -4.77
N SER A 28 3.43 -7.48 -3.67
CA SER A 28 4.57 -8.40 -3.64
C SER A 28 4.18 -9.78 -4.18
N THR A 29 3.01 -10.30 -3.77
CA THR A 29 2.51 -11.60 -4.25
C THR A 29 2.19 -11.54 -5.73
N SER A 30 1.55 -10.48 -6.21
CA SER A 30 1.27 -10.31 -7.64
C SER A 30 2.54 -10.23 -8.48
N TYR A 31 3.55 -9.49 -8.01
CA TYR A 31 4.85 -9.39 -8.67
C TYR A 31 5.56 -10.75 -8.70
N PHE A 32 5.53 -11.50 -7.59
CA PHE A 32 6.10 -12.84 -7.51
C PHE A 32 5.44 -13.82 -8.49
N VAL A 33 4.10 -13.81 -8.58
CA VAL A 33 3.36 -14.64 -9.55
C VAL A 33 3.75 -14.27 -10.98
N VAL A 34 3.83 -12.98 -11.32
CA VAL A 34 4.25 -12.52 -12.65
C VAL A 34 5.70 -12.95 -12.93
N SER A 35 6.61 -12.81 -11.97
CA SER A 35 8.00 -13.25 -12.13
C SER A 35 8.10 -14.74 -12.45
N ILE A 36 7.33 -15.59 -11.78
CA ILE A 36 7.30 -17.04 -12.07
C ILE A 36 6.70 -17.31 -13.46
N LEU A 37 5.58 -16.67 -13.81
CA LEU A 37 4.89 -16.89 -15.09
C LEU A 37 5.77 -16.52 -16.29
N PHE A 38 6.55 -15.46 -16.18
CA PHE A 38 7.41 -14.96 -17.25
C PHE A 38 8.89 -15.38 -17.10
N ASN A 39 9.19 -16.22 -16.11
CA ASN A 39 10.54 -16.70 -15.80
C ASN A 39 11.56 -15.54 -15.64
N LEU A 40 11.12 -14.47 -14.97
CA LEU A 40 11.93 -13.28 -14.69
C LEU A 40 12.60 -13.40 -13.32
N ASP A 41 13.84 -12.93 -13.23
CA ASP A 41 14.54 -12.85 -11.96
C ASP A 41 13.80 -11.90 -11.00
N PHE A 42 13.47 -12.42 -9.82
CA PHE A 42 12.84 -11.62 -8.78
C PHE A 42 13.82 -10.56 -8.27
N ASN A 43 13.45 -9.29 -8.43
CA ASN A 43 14.28 -8.18 -7.98
C ASN A 43 13.55 -7.34 -6.92
N LEU A 44 14.09 -7.36 -5.71
CA LEU A 44 13.57 -6.57 -4.58
C LEU A 44 13.52 -5.07 -4.89
N LYS A 45 14.46 -4.53 -5.68
CA LYS A 45 14.46 -3.11 -6.06
C LYS A 45 13.23 -2.79 -6.91
N ILE A 46 12.87 -3.66 -7.85
CA ILE A 46 11.69 -3.48 -8.70
C ILE A 46 10.41 -3.55 -7.86
N CYS A 47 10.34 -4.50 -6.91
CA CYS A 47 9.19 -4.59 -5.99
C CYS A 47 9.00 -3.30 -5.17
N ILE A 48 10.08 -2.71 -4.63
CA ILE A 48 10.02 -1.43 -3.89
C ILE A 48 9.56 -0.28 -4.80
N VAL A 49 10.09 -0.21 -6.03
CA VAL A 49 9.69 0.82 -7.02
C VAL A 49 8.21 0.68 -7.38
N LEU A 50 7.73 -0.53 -7.65
CA LEU A 50 6.31 -0.79 -7.93
C LEU A 50 5.42 -0.38 -6.75
N PHE A 51 5.87 -0.64 -5.52
CA PHE A 51 5.13 -0.23 -4.33
C PHE A 51 5.05 1.30 -4.19
N LEU A 52 6.15 2.02 -4.44
CA LEU A 52 6.16 3.49 -4.45
C LEU A 52 5.24 4.04 -5.54
N CYS A 53 5.30 3.50 -6.76
CA CYS A 53 4.40 3.87 -7.84
C CYS A 53 2.94 3.62 -7.47
N PHE A 54 2.63 2.49 -6.83
CA PHE A 54 1.28 2.17 -6.36
C PHE A 54 0.78 3.18 -5.31
N ILE A 55 1.62 3.58 -4.35
CA ILE A 55 1.27 4.60 -3.34
C ILE A 55 0.97 5.93 -4.02
N ILE A 56 1.84 6.39 -4.92
CA ILE A 56 1.65 7.63 -5.68
C ILE A 56 0.33 7.55 -6.47
N PHE A 57 0.10 6.47 -7.21
CA PHE A 57 -1.15 6.26 -7.94
C PHE A 57 -2.37 6.33 -7.01
N ARG A 58 -2.32 5.70 -5.83
CA ARG A 58 -3.40 5.75 -4.84
C ARG A 58 -3.63 7.14 -4.25
N MET A 59 -2.57 7.94 -4.08
CA MET A 59 -2.65 9.32 -3.59
C MET A 59 -3.21 10.27 -4.67
N PHE A 60 -2.82 10.10 -5.92
CA PHE A 60 -3.21 10.95 -7.05
C PHE A 60 -4.46 10.49 -7.81
N CYS A 61 -5.01 9.33 -7.46
CA CYS A 61 -6.30 8.87 -7.96
C CYS A 61 -7.40 9.01 -6.88
N PRO A 62 -7.67 10.23 -6.35
CA PRO A 62 -8.82 10.41 -5.49
C PRO A 62 -10.08 10.27 -6.35
N LYS A 63 -11.02 9.44 -5.90
CA LYS A 63 -12.42 9.44 -6.38
C LYS A 63 -13.08 10.84 -6.33
N ASN A 64 -12.42 11.84 -5.74
CA ASN A 64 -12.93 13.19 -5.54
C ASN A 64 -12.64 14.16 -6.70
N VAL A 65 -11.78 13.84 -7.68
CA VAL A 65 -11.54 14.71 -8.85
C VAL A 65 -12.50 14.40 -10.02
N PHE A 66 -13.13 13.22 -10.03
CA PHE A 66 -14.20 12.88 -10.99
C PHE A 66 -15.61 13.18 -10.44
N ARG A 67 -15.75 14.17 -9.56
CA ARG A 67 -17.06 14.77 -9.25
C ARG A 67 -17.24 16.04 -10.10
N LEU A 68 -17.19 15.84 -11.42
CA LEU A 68 -17.63 16.78 -12.45
C LEU A 68 -18.74 16.07 -13.25
N ASN A 69 -19.89 15.96 -12.60
CA ASN A 69 -21.23 15.91 -13.20
C ASN A 69 -22.27 15.93 -12.09
#